data_AF-A0A6H9V4P8-F1
#
_entry.id   AF-A0A6H9V4P8-F1
#
_cell.length_a   1.000
_cell.length_b   1.000
_cell.length_c   1.000
_cell.angle_alpha   90.00
_cell.angle_beta   90.00
_cell.angle_gamma   90.00
#
_symmetry.space_group_name_H-M   'P 1'
#
loop_
_entity.id
_entity.type
_entity.pdbx_description
1 polymer ?
#
loop_
_entity_poly.entity_id
_entity_poly.type
_entity_poly.pdbx_seq_one_letter_code
_entity_poly.pdbx_strand_id
1 'polypeptide(L)'
;MGTGRQPAPAAERAVPLRQARDAVTREAWADAYGLLRGLDAARLTPDDCAGFADAAWWTSRIEESIVQRTRAYSGYAAAGAARRAVYCAWMLFSEHQPAGRDAVAYVNFMDADDQHRVRANYRGNHARLTALKRRHDPGNLFRLNHNIVP
;
A
#
# COMPACT_ATOMS: atom_id res chain seq x y z
N MET A 1 0.41 -21.59 33.94
CA MET A 1 0.99 -20.24 34.03
C MET A 1 1.29 -19.76 32.63
N GLY A 2 0.36 -18.99 32.04
CA GLY A 2 0.53 -18.41 30.71
C GLY A 2 1.19 -17.05 30.84
N THR A 3 2.43 -16.91 30.38
CA THR A 3 3.12 -15.62 30.28
C THR A 3 2.55 -14.85 29.09
N GLY A 4 1.48 -14.11 29.33
CA GLY A 4 0.99 -13.11 28.38
C GLY A 4 2.08 -12.06 28.18
N ARG A 5 2.67 -12.03 26.97
CA ARG A 5 3.61 -10.97 26.58
C ARG A 5 2.84 -9.65 26.56
N GLN A 6 3.00 -8.87 27.63
CA GLN A 6 2.38 -7.57 27.77
C GLN A 6 2.93 -6.66 26.65
N PRO A 7 2.09 -5.98 25.87
CA PRO A 7 2.57 -5.16 24.76
C PRO A 7 3.36 -3.97 25.32
N ALA A 8 4.60 -3.80 24.85
CA ALA A 8 5.54 -2.77 25.32
C ALA A 8 4.90 -1.36 25.37
N PRO A 9 5.20 -0.51 26.36
CA PRO A 9 4.60 0.82 26.50
C PRO A 9 4.74 1.71 25.24
N ALA A 10 3.79 2.63 25.03
CA ALA A 10 3.74 3.47 23.83
C ALA A 10 5.01 4.32 23.59
N ALA A 11 5.68 4.74 24.66
CA ALA A 11 6.94 5.50 24.60
C ALA A 11 8.09 4.68 23.99
N GLU A 12 8.16 3.38 24.28
CA GLU A 12 9.20 2.48 23.79
C GLU A 12 9.02 2.16 22.29
N ARG A 13 7.77 2.23 21.79
CA ARG A 13 7.45 2.12 20.36
C ARG A 13 7.64 3.42 19.58
N ALA A 14 7.71 4.57 20.27
CA ALA A 14 7.95 5.87 19.64
C ALA A 14 9.42 6.10 19.27
N VAL A 15 10.35 5.44 19.98
CA VAL A 15 11.80 5.53 19.71
C VAL A 15 12.17 4.93 18.36
N PRO A 16 11.74 3.69 17.99
CA PRO A 16 11.99 3.12 16.67
C PRO A 16 11.46 3.98 15.51
N LEU A 17 10.27 4.57 15.66
CA LEU A 17 9.70 5.44 14.62
C LEU A 17 10.49 6.74 14.45
N ARG A 18 10.94 7.34 15.56
CA ARG A 18 11.82 8.52 15.49
C ARG A 18 13.14 8.19 14.79
N GLN A 19 13.79 7.09 15.17
CA GLN A 19 15.02 6.63 14.54
C GLN A 19 14.85 6.39 13.03
N ALA A 20 13.72 5.80 12.63
CA ALA A 20 13.38 5.61 11.22
C ALA A 20 13.29 6.95 10.46
N ARG A 21 12.59 7.93 11.03
CA ARG A 21 12.44 9.28 10.44
C ARG A 21 13.78 10.02 10.36
N ASP A 22 14.62 9.90 11.38
CA ASP A 22 15.96 10.48 11.39
C ASP A 22 16.84 9.83 10.30
N ALA A 23 16.72 8.52 10.10
CA ALA A 23 17.43 7.80 9.03
C ALA A 23 16.97 8.25 7.64
N VAL A 24 15.65 8.44 7.41
CA VAL A 24 15.10 9.01 6.17
C VAL A 24 15.65 10.43 5.94
N THR A 25 15.64 11.28 6.97
CA THR A 25 16.11 12.67 6.88
C THR A 25 17.59 12.77 6.50
N ARG A 26 18.40 11.80 6.94
CA ARG A 26 19.84 11.70 6.60
C ARG A 26 20.11 10.88 5.34
N GLU A 27 19.06 10.44 4.64
CA GLU A 27 19.17 9.62 3.43
C GLU A 27 19.93 8.30 3.66
N ALA A 28 19.91 7.79 4.90
CA ALA A 28 20.52 6.52 5.27
C ALA A 28 19.59 5.36 4.85
N TRP A 29 19.42 5.17 3.53
CA TRP A 29 18.33 4.38 2.96
C TRP A 29 18.28 2.92 3.42
N ALA A 30 19.43 2.26 3.58
CA ALA A 30 19.47 0.88 4.07
C ALA A 30 18.97 0.77 5.53
N ASP A 31 19.39 1.69 6.38
CA ASP A 31 18.97 1.74 7.79
C ASP A 31 17.50 2.14 7.91
N ALA A 32 17.08 3.17 7.16
CA ALA A 32 15.70 3.63 7.11
C ALA A 32 14.77 2.48 6.70
N TYR A 33 15.15 1.73 5.67
CA TYR A 33 14.41 0.56 5.22
C TYR A 33 14.32 -0.52 6.30
N GLY A 34 15.46 -0.88 6.93
CA GLY A 34 15.50 -1.89 7.98
C GLY A 34 14.61 -1.54 9.17
N LEU A 35 14.64 -0.27 9.59
CA LEU A 35 13.81 0.24 10.68
C LEU A 35 12.33 0.27 10.30
N LEU A 36 11.98 0.86 9.15
CA LEU A 36 10.58 1.02 8.72
C LEU A 36 9.88 -0.31 8.46
N ARG A 37 10.59 -1.31 7.92
CA ARG A 37 10.05 -2.65 7.66
C ARG A 37 9.63 -3.39 8.93
N GLY A 38 10.28 -3.08 10.06
CA GLY A 38 9.96 -3.68 11.36
C GLY A 38 8.77 -3.02 12.08
N LEU A 39 8.25 -1.90 11.57
CA LEU A 39 7.17 -1.16 12.20
C LEU A 39 5.79 -1.67 11.80
N ASP A 40 4.84 -1.50 12.72
CA ASP A 40 3.42 -1.73 12.46
C ASP A 40 2.90 -0.71 11.43
N ALA A 41 2.52 -1.23 10.26
CA ALA A 41 2.02 -0.45 9.14
C ALA A 41 0.81 0.43 9.48
N ALA A 42 -0.03 0.02 10.45
CA ALA A 42 -1.22 0.79 10.83
C ALA A 42 -0.89 2.12 11.53
N ARG A 43 0.38 2.33 11.90
CA ARG A 43 0.86 3.52 12.63
C ARG A 43 1.63 4.50 11.77
N LEU A 44 1.92 4.13 10.52
CA LEU A 44 2.70 4.95 9.61
C LEU A 44 1.81 6.06 9.04
N THR A 45 2.31 7.29 9.12
CA THR A 45 1.69 8.43 8.46
C THR A 45 1.97 8.42 6.96
N PRO A 46 1.32 9.30 6.16
CA PRO A 46 1.65 9.44 4.74
C PRO A 46 3.11 9.82 4.49
N ASP A 47 3.70 10.67 5.35
CA ASP A 47 5.12 11.05 5.27
C ASP A 47 6.04 9.86 5.59
N ASP A 48 5.67 9.02 6.58
CA ASP A 48 6.42 7.80 6.89
C ASP A 48 6.37 6.79 5.73
N CYS A 49 5.19 6.62 5.11
CA CYS A 49 5.01 5.78 3.94
C CYS A 49 5.83 6.30 2.75
N ALA A 50 5.93 7.62 2.55
CA ALA A 50 6.72 8.21 1.49
C ALA A 50 8.23 7.94 1.70
N GLY A 51 8.74 8.20 2.91
CA GLY A 51 10.13 7.89 3.26
C GLY A 51 10.45 6.39 3.15
N PHE A 52 9.50 5.52 3.49
CA PHE A 52 9.66 4.08 3.31
C PHE A 52 9.70 3.71 1.83
N ALA A 53 8.85 4.31 0.99
CA ALA A 53 8.89 4.07 -0.45
C ALA A 53 10.25 4.45 -1.04
N ASP A 54 10.80 5.60 -0.67
CA ASP A 54 12.11 6.05 -1.14
C ASP A 54 13.25 5.14 -0.65
N ALA A 55 13.22 4.72 0.62
CA ALA A 55 14.18 3.76 1.16
C ALA A 55 14.10 2.39 0.45
N ALA A 56 12.90 1.91 0.14
CA ALA A 56 12.69 0.67 -0.62
C ALA A 56 13.19 0.81 -2.07
N TRP A 57 12.94 1.95 -2.72
CA TRP A 57 13.43 2.25 -4.07
C TRP A 57 14.95 2.25 -4.15
N TRP A 58 15.63 3.01 -3.27
CA TRP A 58 17.09 3.10 -3.23
C TRP A 58 17.78 1.79 -2.86
N THR A 59 17.06 0.88 -2.21
CA THR A 59 17.55 -0.47 -1.89
C THR A 59 17.02 -1.53 -2.85
N SER A 60 16.47 -1.15 -4.01
CA SER A 60 16.01 -2.04 -5.08
C SER A 60 14.84 -2.98 -4.72
N ARG A 61 13.99 -2.63 -3.76
CA ARG A 61 12.71 -3.32 -3.47
C ARG A 61 11.53 -2.62 -4.13
N ILE A 62 11.46 -2.74 -5.45
CA ILE A 62 10.48 -2.00 -6.28
C ILE A 62 9.02 -2.29 -5.86
N GLU A 63 8.67 -3.55 -5.58
CA GLU A 63 7.30 -3.91 -5.16
C GLU A 63 6.90 -3.24 -3.84
N GLU A 64 7.82 -3.18 -2.89
CA GLU A 64 7.57 -2.54 -1.59
C GLU A 64 7.54 -1.01 -1.74
N SER A 65 8.35 -0.43 -2.64
CA SER A 65 8.25 0.99 -3.00
C SER A 65 6.84 1.31 -3.50
N ILE A 66 6.34 0.53 -4.48
CA ILE A 66 5.00 0.72 -5.05
C ILE A 66 3.91 0.67 -3.97
N VAL A 67 3.96 -0.33 -3.08
CA VAL A 67 2.97 -0.49 -2.01
C VAL A 67 2.98 0.71 -1.06
N GLN A 68 4.15 1.15 -0.60
CA GLN A 68 4.24 2.26 0.36
C GLN A 68 3.95 3.60 -0.32
N ARG A 69 4.39 3.79 -1.57
CA ARG A 69 4.12 5.00 -2.35
C ARG A 69 2.64 5.16 -2.67
N THR A 70 1.93 4.06 -2.88
CA THR A 70 0.46 4.04 -3.02
C THR A 70 -0.21 4.49 -1.71
N ARG A 71 0.27 4.01 -0.56
CA ARG A 71 -0.27 4.44 0.76
C ARG A 71 -0.01 5.93 1.01
N ALA A 72 1.19 6.41 0.68
CA ALA A 72 1.54 7.82 0.79
C ALA A 72 0.63 8.68 -0.12
N TYR A 73 0.45 8.27 -1.38
CA TYR A 73 -0.48 8.92 -2.31
C TYR A 73 -1.89 9.05 -1.73
N SER A 74 -2.49 7.94 -1.28
CA SER A 74 -3.84 7.96 -0.72
C SER A 74 -3.94 8.87 0.50
N GLY A 75 -2.93 8.85 1.37
CA GLY A 75 -2.86 9.72 2.53
C GLY A 75 -2.77 11.21 2.16
N TYR A 76 -1.94 11.57 1.19
CA TYR A 76 -1.81 12.95 0.73
C TYR A 76 -3.05 13.43 -0.02
N ALA A 77 -3.67 12.57 -0.82
CA ALA A 77 -4.91 12.89 -1.52
C ALA A 77 -6.05 13.19 -0.53
N ALA A 78 -6.25 12.32 0.47
CA ALA A 78 -7.24 12.52 1.51
C ALA A 78 -6.99 13.79 2.35
N ALA A 79 -5.73 14.16 2.56
CA ALA A 79 -5.34 15.38 3.28
C ALA A 79 -5.35 16.65 2.42
N GLY A 80 -5.72 16.58 1.14
CA GLY A 80 -5.67 17.73 0.21
C GLY A 80 -4.25 18.21 -0.13
N ALA A 81 -3.22 17.42 0.15
CA ALA A 81 -1.82 17.75 -0.08
C ALA A 81 -1.41 17.50 -1.55
N ALA A 82 -2.01 18.24 -2.48
CA ALA A 82 -1.96 17.98 -3.92
C ALA A 82 -0.53 17.82 -4.48
N ARG A 83 0.43 18.68 -4.10
CA ARG A 83 1.82 18.59 -4.59
C ARG A 83 2.49 17.26 -4.23
N ARG A 84 2.29 16.79 -3.00
CA ARG A 84 2.87 15.53 -2.51
C ARG A 84 2.17 14.32 -3.16
N ALA A 85 0.85 14.38 -3.31
CA ALA A 85 0.09 13.36 -4.04
C ALA A 85 0.54 13.25 -5.51
N VAL A 86 0.70 14.38 -6.22
CA VAL A 86 1.18 14.40 -7.61
C VAL A 86 2.58 13.80 -7.73
N TYR A 87 3.49 14.10 -6.79
CA TYR A 87 4.82 13.49 -6.78
C TYR A 87 4.74 11.96 -6.64
N CYS A 88 3.92 11.46 -5.71
CA CYS A 88 3.73 10.02 -5.56
C CYS A 88 3.15 9.37 -6.82
N ALA A 89 2.17 10.02 -7.46
CA ALA A 89 1.57 9.53 -8.70
C ALA A 89 2.58 9.49 -9.86
N TRP A 90 3.41 10.52 -10.01
CA TRP A 90 4.46 10.57 -11.03
C TRP A 90 5.49 9.46 -10.82
N MET A 91 5.97 9.29 -9.60
CA MET A 91 6.88 8.20 -9.27
C MET A 91 6.22 6.85 -9.54
N LEU A 92 5.00 6.59 -9.06
CA LEU A 92 4.28 5.33 -9.35
C LEU A 92 4.20 5.04 -10.85
N PHE A 93 3.90 6.04 -11.68
CA PHE A 93 3.93 5.89 -13.13
C PHE A 93 5.32 5.46 -13.64
N SER A 94 6.38 6.14 -13.20
CA SER A 94 7.76 5.83 -13.56
C SER A 94 8.23 4.45 -13.08
N GLU A 95 7.81 4.00 -11.89
CA GLU A 95 8.17 2.70 -11.32
C GLU A 95 7.47 1.53 -12.05
N HIS A 96 6.27 1.78 -12.59
CA HIS A 96 5.47 0.76 -13.30
C HIS A 96 5.91 0.54 -14.75
N GLN A 97 6.42 1.58 -15.42
CA GLN A 97 6.88 1.53 -16.82
C GLN A 97 7.96 0.45 -17.08
N PRO A 98 9.07 0.37 -16.31
CA PRO A 98 10.08 -0.68 -16.50
C PRO A 98 9.67 -2.05 -15.92
N ALA A 99 8.66 -2.11 -15.05
CA ALA A 99 8.13 -3.38 -14.52
C ALA A 99 7.20 -4.12 -15.51
N GLY A 100 6.88 -3.52 -16.66
CA GLY A 100 5.96 -4.10 -17.66
C GLY A 100 4.52 -4.24 -17.13
N ARG A 101 4.12 -3.41 -16.16
CA ARG A 101 2.82 -3.47 -15.50
C ARG A 101 2.08 -2.17 -15.69
N ASP A 102 0.82 -2.24 -16.14
CA ASP A 102 -0.11 -1.13 -15.97
C ASP A 102 -0.22 -0.79 -14.48
N ALA A 103 -0.23 0.51 -14.15
CA ALA A 103 -0.37 1.00 -12.77
C ALA A 103 -1.53 0.27 -12.05
N VAL A 104 -1.18 -0.63 -11.13
CA VAL A 104 -2.19 -1.45 -10.43
C VAL A 104 -2.83 -0.56 -9.38
N ALA A 105 -4.00 0.00 -9.71
CA ALA A 105 -4.88 0.56 -8.70
C ALA A 105 -5.30 -0.58 -7.78
N TYR A 106 -4.91 -0.51 -6.51
CA TYR A 106 -5.34 -1.46 -5.49
C TYR A 106 -6.86 -1.40 -5.39
N VAL A 107 -7.53 -2.56 -5.48
CA VAL A 107 -8.98 -2.63 -5.74
C VAL A 107 -9.82 -1.84 -4.74
N ASN A 108 -9.37 -1.66 -3.50
CA ASN A 108 -10.08 -0.84 -2.51
C ASN A 108 -10.05 0.68 -2.77
N PHE A 109 -9.43 1.16 -3.85
CA PHE A 109 -9.34 2.59 -4.20
C PHE A 109 -9.87 2.89 -5.60
N MET A 110 -10.66 1.98 -6.17
CA MET A 110 -11.41 2.21 -7.39
C MET A 110 -12.69 3.00 -7.07
N ASP A 111 -13.07 3.96 -7.93
CA ASP A 111 -14.39 4.60 -7.84
C ASP A 111 -15.47 3.71 -8.49
N ALA A 112 -16.75 4.04 -8.34
CA ALA A 112 -17.86 3.31 -8.96
C ALA A 112 -17.69 3.20 -10.51
N ASP A 113 -17.09 4.22 -11.14
CA ASP A 113 -16.84 4.27 -12.58
C ASP A 113 -15.69 3.35 -13.05
N ASP A 114 -14.86 2.86 -12.13
CA ASP A 114 -13.74 1.95 -12.43
C ASP A 114 -14.17 0.47 -12.53
N GLN A 115 -15.46 0.16 -12.45
CA GLN A 115 -16.01 -1.21 -12.57
C GLN A 115 -15.47 -1.98 -13.79
N HIS A 116 -15.23 -1.31 -14.90
CA HIS A 116 -14.67 -1.91 -16.12
C HIS A 116 -13.23 -2.47 -15.93
N ARG A 117 -12.50 -2.02 -14.89
CA ARG A 117 -11.12 -2.42 -14.58
C ARG A 117 -11.02 -3.64 -13.67
N VAL A 118 -12.14 -4.13 -13.12
CA VAL A 118 -12.19 -5.30 -12.22
C VAL A 118 -11.46 -6.51 -12.82
N ARG A 119 -11.70 -6.82 -14.09
CA ARG A 119 -11.04 -7.94 -14.79
C ARG A 119 -9.54 -7.73 -14.96
N ALA A 120 -9.12 -6.51 -15.29
CA ALA A 120 -7.70 -6.15 -15.45
C ALA A 120 -6.95 -6.17 -14.10
N ASN A 121 -7.62 -5.83 -13.00
CA ASN A 121 -7.04 -5.82 -11.67
C ASN A 121 -6.93 -7.22 -11.05
N TYR A 122 -7.91 -8.11 -11.27
CA TYR A 122 -7.84 -9.48 -10.76
C TYR A 122 -7.09 -10.46 -11.67
N ARG A 123 -6.80 -10.11 -12.92
CA ARG A 123 -5.99 -10.89 -13.88
C ARG A 123 -6.38 -12.39 -13.86
N GLY A 124 -5.38 -13.28 -13.73
CA GLY A 124 -5.59 -14.74 -13.69
C GLY A 124 -6.48 -15.23 -12.53
N ASN A 125 -6.65 -14.44 -11.47
CA ASN A 125 -7.53 -14.78 -10.35
C ASN A 125 -9.01 -14.54 -10.66
N HIS A 126 -9.34 -13.75 -11.69
CA HIS A 126 -10.73 -13.43 -12.03
C HIS A 126 -11.58 -14.68 -12.27
N ALA A 127 -11.05 -15.65 -13.03
CA ALA A 127 -11.76 -16.90 -13.32
C ALA A 127 -12.05 -17.72 -12.04
N ARG A 128 -11.09 -17.78 -11.11
CA ARG A 128 -11.24 -18.47 -9.82
C ARG A 128 -12.26 -17.76 -8.93
N LEU A 129 -12.23 -16.43 -8.88
CA LEU A 129 -13.18 -15.64 -8.11
C LEU A 129 -14.60 -15.72 -8.67
N THR A 130 -14.75 -15.78 -10.00
CA THR A 130 -16.04 -15.99 -10.67
C THR A 130 -16.63 -17.36 -10.29
N ALA A 131 -15.84 -18.43 -10.33
CA ALA A 131 -16.28 -19.76 -9.91
C ALA A 131 -16.69 -19.81 -8.42
N LEU A 132 -15.96 -19.12 -7.55
CA LEU A 132 -16.33 -18.96 -6.13
C LEU A 132 -17.64 -18.18 -5.98
N LYS A 133 -17.82 -17.08 -6.73
CA LYS A 133 -19.04 -16.28 -6.72
C LYS A 133 -20.26 -17.10 -7.19
N ARG A 134 -20.13 -17.91 -8.24
CA ARG A 134 -21.20 -18.85 -8.66
C ARG A 134 -21.61 -19.84 -7.58
N ARG A 135 -20.65 -20.32 -6.78
CA ARG A 135 -20.91 -21.29 -5.72
C ARG A 135 -21.56 -20.66 -4.47
N HIS A 136 -21.16 -19.44 -4.13
CA HIS A 136 -21.47 -18.84 -2.82
C HIS A 136 -22.43 -17.65 -2.88
N ASP A 137 -22.54 -16.97 -4.03
CA ASP A 137 -23.44 -15.84 -4.26
C ASP A 137 -24.03 -15.89 -5.69
N PRO A 138 -24.73 -16.97 -6.09
CA PRO A 138 -25.26 -17.12 -7.46
C PRO A 138 -26.28 -16.04 -7.81
N GLY A 139 -26.97 -15.46 -6.82
CA GLY A 139 -27.92 -14.36 -7.00
C GLY A 139 -27.28 -12.98 -7.02
N ASN A 140 -25.95 -12.88 -6.87
CA ASN A 140 -25.20 -11.62 -6.81
C ASN A 140 -25.79 -10.62 -5.80
N LEU A 141 -26.16 -11.11 -4.62
CA LEU A 141 -26.72 -10.34 -3.53
C LEU A 141 -25.70 -9.29 -3.04
N PHE A 142 -24.42 -9.67 -2.97
CA PHE A 142 -23.33 -8.79 -2.54
C PHE A 142 -22.68 -8.09 -3.74
N ARG A 143 -23.41 -7.14 -4.33
CA ARG A 143 -23.00 -6.40 -5.54
C ARG A 143 -22.53 -4.97 -5.32
N LEU A 144 -22.67 -4.43 -4.11
CA LEU A 144 -22.21 -3.07 -3.76
C LEU A 144 -20.73 -3.10 -3.33
N ASN A 145 -19.88 -3.46 -4.27
CA ASN A 145 -18.41 -3.50 -4.17
C ASN A 145 -17.84 -3.46 -5.60
N HIS A 146 -16.52 -3.66 -5.75
CA HIS A 146 -15.90 -3.90 -7.07
C HIS A 146 -16.29 -5.28 -7.59
N ASN A 147 -17.52 -5.34 -8.08
CA ASN A 147 -18.27 -6.57 -8.22
C ASN A 147 -17.71 -7.47 -9.32
N ILE A 148 -17.64 -8.77 -9.01
CA ILE A 148 -17.44 -9.83 -10.00
C ILE A 148 -18.80 -10.50 -10.20
N VAL A 149 -19.30 -10.48 -11.44
CA VAL A 149 -20.56 -11.15 -11.79
C VAL A 149 -20.33 -12.66 -11.83
N PRO A 150 -21.21 -13.48 -11.21
CA PRO A 150 -21.18 -14.93 -11.35
C PRO A 150 -21.15 -15.36 -12.82
#